data_AF-A0A5C3K9E5-F1
#
_entry.id   AF-A0A5C3K9E5-F1
#
_cell.length_a   1.000
_cell.length_b   1.000
_cell.length_c   1.000
_cell.angle_alpha   90.00
_cell.angle_beta   90.00
_cell.angle_gamma   90.00
#
_symmetry.space_group_name_H-M   'P 1'
#
loop_
_entity.id
_entity.type
_entity.pdbx_description
1 polymer ?
#
loop_
_entity_poly.entity_id
_entity_poly.type
_entity_poly.pdbx_seq_one_letter_code
_entity_poly.pdbx_strand_id
1 'polypeptide(L)'
;MISLENEDSPQGISVPEIIQGQYNKCRFFRTVVHNPHQYKNFDLENDLLYMKLEDGRRVLAIPECKFNGRNIREIIIGEAHSLLAHLGTRKTLDYLTDHVWWKKIGQ
;
A
#
# COMPACT_ATOMS: atom_id res chain seq x y z
N MET A 1 9.09 -4.13 40.00
CA MET A 1 9.36 -2.93 39.17
C MET A 1 8.11 -2.64 38.38
N ILE A 2 7.82 -1.35 38.23
CA ILE A 2 6.55 -0.74 37.86
C ILE A 2 6.12 -1.11 36.43
N SER A 3 4.81 -1.29 36.26
CA SER A 3 4.06 -1.48 35.01
C SER A 3 4.30 -0.36 33.99
N LEU A 4 4.28 -0.70 32.71
CA LEU A 4 3.86 0.17 31.60
C LEU A 4 2.94 -0.71 30.75
N GLU A 5 1.66 -0.79 31.09
CA GLU A 5 0.57 0.01 30.49
C GLU A 5 0.52 -0.07 28.97
N ASN A 6 -0.61 -0.63 28.52
CA ASN A 6 -1.08 -0.75 27.16
C ASN A 6 -1.04 0.60 26.41
N GLU A 7 -0.57 0.58 25.16
CA GLU A 7 -1.04 1.53 24.15
C GLU A 7 -1.94 0.77 23.17
N ASP A 8 -3.17 0.48 23.62
CA ASP A 8 -4.29 0.27 22.72
C ASP A 8 -4.67 1.65 22.15
N SER A 9 -3.80 2.18 21.30
CA SER A 9 -4.14 3.27 20.39
C SER A 9 -5.30 2.77 19.53
N PRO A 10 -6.33 3.56 19.19
CA PRO A 10 -7.34 3.12 18.23
C PRO A 10 -6.62 2.74 16.93
N GLN A 11 -6.45 1.43 16.71
CA GLN A 11 -5.39 0.86 15.88
C GLN A 11 -5.63 1.24 14.42
N GLY A 12 -5.08 2.37 13.99
CA GLY A 12 -5.03 2.73 12.58
C GLY A 12 -4.33 1.62 11.83
N ILE A 13 -4.96 1.09 10.78
CA ILE A 13 -4.41 -0.09 10.12
C ILE A 13 -3.13 0.30 9.38
N SER A 14 -2.02 -0.36 9.71
CA SER A 14 -0.75 -0.15 9.03
C SER A 14 -0.83 -0.72 7.61
N VAL A 15 -0.80 0.15 6.61
CA VAL A 15 -0.84 -0.23 5.19
C VAL A 15 0.28 -1.23 4.81
N PRO A 16 1.53 -1.05 5.26
CA PRO A 16 2.58 -2.05 5.07
C PRO A 16 2.20 -3.44 5.59
N GLU A 17 1.60 -3.55 6.78
CA GLU A 17 1.22 -4.83 7.39
C GLU A 17 0.12 -5.55 6.60
N ILE A 18 -0.82 -4.80 6.01
CA ILE A 18 -1.85 -5.37 5.13
C ILE A 18 -1.22 -5.97 3.88
N ILE A 19 -0.22 -5.30 3.31
CA ILE A 19 0.31 -5.58 1.96
C ILE A 19 1.45 -6.58 1.99
N GLN A 20 2.24 -6.61 3.06
CA GLN A 20 3.40 -7.47 3.19
C GLN A 20 3.01 -8.93 2.93
N GLY A 21 3.75 -9.59 2.03
CA GLY A 21 3.48 -10.97 1.62
C GLY A 21 2.22 -11.19 0.77
N GLN A 22 1.41 -10.16 0.49
CA GLN A 22 0.22 -10.32 -0.37
C GLN A 22 0.57 -10.35 -1.86
N TYR A 23 1.69 -9.75 -2.29
CA TYR A 23 2.05 -9.60 -3.70
C TYR A 23 1.99 -10.89 -4.52
N ASN A 24 2.37 -12.03 -3.92
CA ASN A 24 2.33 -13.34 -4.56
C ASN A 24 0.92 -13.82 -4.92
N LYS A 25 -0.12 -13.29 -4.25
CA LYS A 25 -1.53 -13.59 -4.52
C LYS A 25 -2.12 -12.74 -5.64
N CYS A 26 -1.40 -11.71 -6.09
CA CYS A 26 -1.89 -10.71 -7.01
C CYS A 26 -1.25 -10.95 -8.38
N ARG A 27 -2.04 -11.27 -9.41
CA ARG A 27 -1.55 -11.78 -10.71
C ARG A 27 -0.36 -11.01 -11.29
N PHE A 28 -0.43 -9.67 -11.32
CA PHE A 28 0.64 -8.82 -11.81
C PHE A 28 1.84 -8.79 -10.86
N PHE A 29 1.62 -8.54 -9.57
CA PHE A 29 2.73 -8.41 -8.63
C PHE A 29 3.46 -9.72 -8.36
N ARG A 30 2.78 -10.86 -8.51
CA ARG A 30 3.42 -12.17 -8.52
C ARG A 30 4.49 -12.26 -9.61
N THR A 31 4.24 -11.76 -10.82
CA THR A 31 5.27 -11.82 -11.88
C THR A 31 6.43 -10.87 -11.59
N VAL A 32 6.16 -9.72 -10.95
CA VAL A 32 7.19 -8.76 -10.50
C VAL A 32 8.10 -9.39 -9.45
N VAL A 33 7.53 -9.97 -8.39
CA VAL A 33 8.29 -10.64 -7.31
C VAL A 33 9.10 -11.81 -7.86
N HIS A 34 8.54 -12.61 -8.77
CA HIS A 34 9.23 -13.77 -9.34
C HIS A 34 10.30 -13.40 -10.37
N ASN A 35 10.22 -12.24 -11.02
CA ASN A 35 11.13 -11.83 -12.10
C ASN A 35 11.62 -10.38 -11.93
N PRO A 36 12.19 -9.99 -10.79
CA PRO A 36 12.48 -8.59 -10.46
C PRO A 36 13.40 -7.91 -11.51
N HIS A 37 14.32 -8.65 -12.12
CA HIS A 37 15.21 -8.13 -13.17
C HIS A 37 14.48 -7.61 -14.42
N GLN A 38 13.27 -8.11 -14.70
CA GLN A 38 12.45 -7.65 -15.84
C GLN A 38 11.69 -6.36 -15.52
N TYR A 39 11.61 -5.97 -14.25
CA TYR A 39 10.81 -4.86 -13.75
C TYR A 39 11.72 -3.85 -13.03
N LYS A 40 12.65 -3.23 -13.76
CA LYS A 40 13.71 -2.35 -13.20
C LYS A 40 13.19 -1.13 -12.43
N ASN A 41 11.96 -0.73 -12.71
CA ASN A 41 11.23 0.33 -12.05
C ASN A 41 10.67 -0.08 -10.68
N PHE A 42 10.79 -1.35 -10.28
CA PHE A 42 10.39 -1.81 -8.96
C PHE A 42 11.60 -2.22 -8.13
N ASP A 43 11.56 -1.89 -6.84
CA ASP A 43 12.45 -2.43 -5.81
C ASP A 43 11.64 -3.29 -4.84
N LEU A 44 12.19 -4.45 -4.48
CA LEU A 44 11.65 -5.30 -3.43
C LEU A 44 12.52 -5.15 -2.17
N GLU A 45 11.94 -4.64 -1.08
CA GLU A 45 12.61 -4.42 0.19
C GLU A 45 11.67 -4.84 1.32
N ASN A 46 12.11 -5.72 2.23
CA ASN A 46 11.30 -6.22 3.35
C ASN A 46 9.91 -6.74 2.95
N ASP A 47 9.83 -7.52 1.86
CA ASP A 47 8.57 -8.02 1.27
C ASP A 47 7.57 -6.94 0.83
N LEU A 48 8.04 -5.70 0.66
CA LEU A 48 7.31 -4.56 0.11
C LEU A 48 7.87 -4.19 -1.26
N LEU A 49 6.98 -3.97 -2.23
CA LEU A 49 7.36 -3.46 -3.54
C LEU A 49 7.23 -1.95 -3.57
N TYR A 50 8.29 -1.29 -4.00
CA TYR A 50 8.34 0.16 -4.22
C TYR A 50 8.48 0.44 -5.71
N MET A 51 7.66 1.33 -6.24
CA MET A 51 7.77 1.84 -7.60
C MET A 51 8.68 3.07 -7.60
N LYS A 52 9.69 3.07 -8.46
CA LYS A 52 10.56 4.22 -8.77
C LYS A 52 9.81 5.15 -9.72
N LEU A 53 9.60 6.37 -9.28
CA LEU A 53 9.07 7.46 -10.10
C LEU A 53 10.20 8.11 -10.90
N GLU A 54 9.85 8.81 -11.98
CA GLU A 54 10.82 9.48 -12.87
C GLU A 54 11.60 10.60 -12.16
N ASP A 55 11.00 11.20 -11.13
CA ASP A 55 11.61 12.24 -10.29
C ASP A 55 12.58 11.67 -9.23
N GLY A 56 12.84 10.37 -9.24
CA GLY A 56 13.73 9.68 -8.31
C GLY A 56 13.10 9.30 -6.97
N ARG A 57 11.83 9.69 -6.71
CA ARG A 57 11.11 9.21 -5.52
C ARG A 57 10.75 7.73 -5.66
N ARG A 58 10.59 7.07 -4.51
CA ARG A 58 10.04 5.71 -4.43
C ARG A 58 8.74 5.76 -3.63
N VAL A 59 7.70 5.12 -4.16
CA VAL A 59 6.38 5.06 -3.53
C VAL A 59 5.93 3.62 -3.39
N LEU A 60 5.15 3.31 -2.35
CA LEU A 60 4.71 1.94 -2.08
C LEU A 60 3.74 1.47 -3.18
N ALA A 61 4.00 0.30 -3.75
CA ALA A 61 3.15 -0.30 -4.76
C ALA A 61 2.00 -1.06 -4.08
N ILE A 62 0.77 -0.62 -4.33
CA ILE A 62 -0.45 -1.16 -3.74
C ILE A 62 -1.06 -2.21 -4.68
N PRO A 63 -1.20 -3.46 -4.23
CA PRO A 63 -1.75 -4.50 -5.07
C PRO A 63 -3.27 -4.44 -5.17
N GLU A 64 -3.82 -5.06 -6.22
CA GLU A 64 -5.27 -5.14 -6.49
C GLU A 64 -5.93 -6.40 -5.90
N CYS A 65 -5.19 -7.21 -5.16
CA CYS A 65 -5.69 -8.45 -4.58
C CYS A 65 -6.47 -8.20 -3.29
N LYS A 66 -7.00 -9.29 -2.73
CA LYS A 66 -7.82 -9.27 -1.52
C LYS A 66 -6.99 -9.62 -0.28
N PHE A 67 -7.26 -8.90 0.80
CA PHE A 67 -6.83 -9.23 2.16
C PHE A 67 -8.09 -9.50 3.00
N ASN A 68 -8.16 -10.67 3.66
CA ASN A 68 -9.34 -11.11 4.41
C ASN A 68 -10.68 -10.94 3.65
N GLY A 69 -10.68 -11.23 2.35
CA GLY A 69 -11.87 -11.17 1.49
C GLY A 69 -12.24 -9.78 0.95
N ARG A 70 -11.59 -8.71 1.42
CA ARG A 70 -11.81 -7.31 0.97
C ARG A 70 -10.70 -6.85 0.04
N ASN A 71 -10.97 -5.94 -0.90
CA ASN A 71 -9.94 -5.40 -1.78
C ASN A 71 -8.97 -4.52 -0.98
N ILE A 72 -7.66 -4.74 -1.14
CA ILE A 72 -6.63 -3.97 -0.42
C ILE A 72 -6.75 -2.47 -0.70
N ARG A 73 -7.06 -2.07 -1.94
CA ARG A 73 -7.25 -0.66 -2.30
C ARG A 73 -8.45 -0.05 -1.60
N GLU A 74 -9.55 -0.80 -1.48
CA GLU A 74 -10.75 -0.33 -0.74
C GLU A 74 -10.44 -0.09 0.73
N ILE A 75 -9.70 -1.01 1.35
CA ILE A 75 -9.25 -0.85 2.75
C ILE A 75 -8.43 0.45 2.88
N ILE A 76 -7.42 0.63 2.04
CA ILE A 76 -6.53 1.81 2.10
C ILE A 76 -7.27 3.12 1.83
N ILE A 77 -8.19 3.12 0.87
CA ILE A 77 -9.05 4.29 0.59
C ILE A 77 -9.92 4.61 1.81
N GLY A 78 -10.49 3.60 2.45
CA GLY A 78 -11.28 3.75 3.68
C GLY A 78 -10.45 4.34 4.82
N GLU A 79 -9.26 3.80 5.08
CA GLU A 79 -8.35 4.30 6.12
C GLU A 79 -7.91 5.75 5.85
N ALA A 80 -7.51 6.07 4.61
CA ALA A 80 -7.14 7.42 4.23
C ALA A 80 -8.31 8.40 4.32
N HIS A 81 -9.53 7.94 4.00
CA HIS A 81 -10.72 8.77 4.15
C HIS A 81 -11.04 9.04 5.62
N SER A 82 -10.95 8.03 6.48
CA SER A 82 -11.11 8.18 7.93
C SER A 82 -10.06 9.11 8.53
N LEU A 83 -8.79 9.00 8.11
CA LEU A 83 -7.70 9.89 8.54
C LEU A 83 -7.96 11.34 8.12
N LEU A 84 -8.54 11.53 6.94
CA LEU A 84 -8.79 12.84 6.34
C LEU A 84 -10.26 13.24 6.44
N ALA A 85 -11.03 12.71 7.40
CA ALA A 85 -12.51 12.69 7.46
C ALA A 85 -13.25 14.01 7.18
N HIS A 86 -12.57 15.15 7.19
CA HIS A 86 -13.13 16.48 6.92
C HIS A 86 -12.64 17.15 5.63
N LEU A 87 -11.74 16.53 4.88
CA LEU A 87 -11.09 17.10 3.69
C LEU A 87 -11.77 16.68 2.38
N GLY A 88 -12.63 15.67 2.44
CA GLY A 88 -13.42 15.18 1.31
C GLY A 88 -12.61 14.32 0.32
N THR A 89 -13.34 13.65 -0.58
CA THR A 89 -12.80 12.62 -1.48
C THR A 89 -11.67 13.10 -2.38
N ARG A 90 -11.71 14.36 -2.85
CA ARG A 90 -10.66 14.93 -3.72
C ARG A 90 -9.31 14.96 -3.00
N LYS A 91 -9.27 15.53 -1.79
CA LYS A 91 -8.05 15.62 -0.99
C LYS A 91 -7.56 14.24 -0.53
N THR A 92 -8.47 13.29 -0.28
CA THR A 92 -8.09 11.89 -0.02
C THR A 92 -7.42 11.25 -1.23
N LEU A 93 -7.95 11.48 -2.44
CA LEU A 93 -7.35 10.94 -3.65
C LEU A 93 -5.99 11.57 -3.93
N ASP A 94 -5.88 12.89 -3.81
CA ASP A 94 -4.62 13.62 -4.00
C ASP A 94 -3.54 13.11 -3.01
N TYR A 95 -3.92 12.95 -1.74
CA TYR A 95 -3.06 12.35 -0.71
C TYR A 95 -2.60 10.94 -1.11
N LEU A 96 -3.50 10.06 -1.56
CA LEU A 96 -3.14 8.70 -1.98
C LEU A 96 -2.21 8.73 -3.20
N THR A 97 -2.50 9.54 -4.21
CA THR A 97 -1.68 9.60 -5.43
C THR A 97 -0.27 10.13 -5.19
N ASP A 98 -0.07 10.93 -4.14
CA ASP A 98 1.25 11.45 -3.76
C ASP A 98 2.11 10.43 -3.00
N HIS A 99 1.48 9.48 -2.30
CA HIS A 99 2.17 8.58 -1.36
C HIS A 99 2.28 7.13 -1.86
N VAL A 100 1.39 6.71 -2.75
CA VAL A 100 1.33 5.32 -3.21
C VAL A 100 1.18 5.20 -4.72
N TRP A 101 1.67 4.10 -5.26
CA TRP A 101 1.46 3.74 -6.65
C TRP A 101 0.56 2.52 -6.76
N TRP A 102 -0.37 2.52 -7.71
CA TRP A 102 -1.10 1.31 -8.08
C TRP A 102 -1.24 1.21 -9.59
N LYS A 103 -1.29 -0.03 -10.09
CA LYS A 103 -1.59 -0.25 -11.50
C LYS A 103 -3.04 0.12 -11.78
N LYS A 104 -3.28 1.12 -12.62
CA LYS A 104 -4.61 1.43 -13.17
C LYS A 104 -4.98 0.35 -14.20
N ILE A 105 -6.25 -0.04 -14.24
CA ILE A 105 -6.76 -0.89 -15.31
C ILE A 105 -6.84 -0.01 -16.57
N GLY A 106 -6.12 -0.37 -17.64
CA GLY A 106 -6.20 0.32 -18.94
C GLY A 106 -5.05 1.26 -19.33
N GLN A 107 -3.83 1.04 -18.84
CA GLN A 107 -2.60 1.60 -19.43
C GLN A 107 -1.66 0.49 -19.88
#